data_AF-A0A6I5YS80-F1
#
_entry.id   AF-A0A6I5YS80-F1
#
_cell.length_a   1.000
_cell.length_b   1.000
_cell.length_c   1.000
_cell.angle_alpha   90.00
_cell.angle_beta   90.00
_cell.angle_gamma   90.00
#
_symmetry.space_group_name_H-M   'P 1'
#
loop_
_entity.id
_entity.type
_entity.pdbx_description
1 polymer ?
#
loop_
_entity_poly.entity_id
_entity_poly.type
_entity_poly.pdbx_seq_one_letter_code
_entity_poly.pdbx_strand_id
1 'polypeptide(L)'
;MTDENQRGYEKNKSRTIELEARIDRIRALNDELRGFRRGGYVTITSGIQALGQAALQAILHKVAAFDAFEGDNDPHGEHDFGALDHEGSHVFFKIDYYDKQLEHGSPDPADPHVTARVLTIMLALEY
;
A
#
# COMPACT_ATOMS: atom_id res chain seq x y z
N MET A 1 -13.68 3.90 -41.62
CA MET A 1 -13.45 4.22 -40.19
C MET A 1 -13.32 5.73 -40.10
N THR A 2 -14.20 6.39 -39.34
CA THR A 2 -14.26 7.86 -39.24
C THR A 2 -13.19 8.39 -38.28
N ASP A 3 -12.68 9.60 -38.52
CA ASP A 3 -11.67 10.28 -37.67
C ASP A 3 -12.11 10.39 -36.19
N GLU A 4 -13.41 10.45 -35.92
CA GLU A 4 -13.97 10.48 -34.55
C GLU A 4 -13.73 9.18 -33.77
N ASN A 5 -13.80 8.01 -34.43
CA ASN A 5 -13.55 6.73 -33.77
C ASN A 5 -12.06 6.55 -33.42
N GLN A 6 -11.17 7.03 -34.30
CA GLN A 6 -9.72 7.00 -34.06
C GLN A 6 -9.34 7.91 -32.88
N ARG A 7 -9.90 9.12 -32.83
CA ARG A 7 -9.69 10.09 -31.74
C ARG A 7 -10.21 9.58 -30.38
N GLY A 8 -11.35 8.90 -30.39
CA GLY A 8 -11.90 8.26 -29.18
C GLY A 8 -11.02 7.12 -28.66
N TYR A 9 -10.51 6.28 -29.55
CA TYR A 9 -9.59 5.19 -29.20
C TYR A 9 -8.29 5.71 -28.58
N GLU A 10 -7.65 6.70 -29.22
CA GLU A 10 -6.41 7.30 -28.74
C GLU A 10 -6.56 7.97 -27.36
N LYS A 11 -7.70 8.65 -27.13
CA LYS A 11 -8.01 9.25 -25.83
C LYS A 11 -8.18 8.21 -24.73
N ASN A 12 -8.86 7.10 -25.00
CA ASN A 12 -9.02 6.02 -24.03
C ASN A 12 -7.69 5.34 -23.73
N LYS A 13 -6.88 5.05 -24.76
CA LYS A 13 -5.54 4.49 -24.60
C LYS A 13 -4.65 5.39 -23.74
N SER A 14 -4.67 6.70 -23.98
CA SER A 14 -3.89 7.67 -23.21
C SER A 14 -4.29 7.69 -21.73
N ARG A 15 -5.60 7.65 -21.44
CA ARG A 15 -6.13 7.58 -20.07
C ARG A 15 -5.70 6.30 -19.35
N THR A 16 -5.72 5.16 -20.04
CA THR A 16 -5.26 3.88 -19.47
C THR A 16 -3.79 3.95 -19.08
N ILE A 17 -2.93 4.46 -19.96
CA ILE A 17 -1.50 4.63 -19.69
C ILE A 17 -1.26 5.55 -18.48
N GLU A 18 -2.01 6.64 -18.37
CA GLU A 18 -1.91 7.57 -17.24
C GLU A 18 -2.34 6.91 -15.92
N LEU A 19 -3.41 6.11 -15.95
CA LEU A 19 -3.87 5.35 -14.77
C LEU A 19 -2.84 4.29 -14.35
N GLU A 20 -2.29 3.54 -15.29
CA GLU A 20 -1.25 2.54 -15.04
C GLU A 20 0.00 3.19 -14.41
N ALA A 21 0.47 4.30 -15.00
CA ALA A 21 1.61 5.05 -14.46
C ALA A 21 1.33 5.60 -13.05
N ARG A 22 0.08 6.00 -12.78
CA ARG A 22 -0.34 6.45 -11.46
C ARG A 22 -0.32 5.31 -10.43
N ILE A 23 -0.85 4.15 -10.78
CA ILE A 23 -0.83 2.95 -9.91
C ILE A 23 0.62 2.53 -9.64
N ASP A 24 1.47 2.48 -10.67
CA ASP A 24 2.89 2.14 -10.51
C ASP A 24 3.62 3.12 -9.58
N ARG A 25 3.27 4.41 -9.65
CA ARG A 25 3.81 5.42 -8.73
C ARG A 25 3.38 5.16 -7.30
N ILE A 26 2.11 4.86 -7.07
CA ILE A 26 1.58 4.56 -5.74
C ILE A 26 2.25 3.31 -5.17
N ARG A 27 2.30 2.24 -5.97
CA ARG A 27 2.98 0.97 -5.66
C ARG A 27 4.44 1.21 -5.23
N ALA A 28 5.20 1.97 -6.01
CA ALA A 28 6.59 2.26 -5.70
C ALA A 28 6.77 3.00 -4.36
N LEU A 29 5.88 3.94 -4.04
CA LEU A 29 5.91 4.68 -2.77
C LEU A 29 5.50 3.78 -1.58
N ASN A 30 4.58 2.85 -1.79
CA ASN A 30 4.17 1.87 -0.79
C ASN A 30 5.27 0.84 -0.50
N ASP A 31 5.91 0.34 -1.55
CA ASP A 31 7.06 -0.55 -1.42
C ASP A 31 8.27 0.14 -0.77
N GLU A 32 8.48 1.44 -1.02
CA GLU A 32 9.48 2.21 -0.30
C GLU A 32 9.19 2.28 1.21
N LEU A 33 7.92 2.44 1.60
CA LEU A 33 7.51 2.43 3.00
C LEU A 33 7.62 1.04 3.64
N ARG A 34 7.13 -0.02 3.02
CA ARG A 34 7.24 -1.38 3.59
C ARG A 34 8.67 -1.90 3.62
N GLY A 35 9.40 -1.72 2.52
CA GLY A 35 10.75 -2.25 2.35
C GLY A 35 11.78 -1.51 3.20
N PHE A 36 11.67 -0.18 3.27
CA PHE A 36 12.72 0.67 3.86
C PHE A 36 12.25 1.57 4.99
N ARG A 37 10.94 1.61 5.28
CA ARG A 37 10.33 2.49 6.30
C ARG A 37 10.58 3.98 6.02
N ARG A 38 10.57 4.36 4.74
CA ARG A 38 10.76 5.73 4.28
C ARG A 38 9.48 6.27 3.64
N GLY A 39 9.35 7.60 3.61
CA GLY A 39 8.23 8.25 2.91
C GLY A 39 6.88 8.20 3.65
N GLY A 40 6.84 7.75 4.90
CA GLY A 40 5.62 7.66 5.69
C GLY A 40 5.88 7.29 7.15
N TYR A 41 4.80 6.97 7.85
CA TYR A 41 4.78 6.54 9.24
C TYR A 41 4.59 5.02 9.33
N VAL A 42 5.11 4.43 10.40
CA VAL A 42 4.89 3.02 10.73
C VAL A 42 4.24 2.94 12.10
N THR A 43 3.07 2.34 12.15
CA THR A 43 2.27 2.08 13.35
C THR A 43 2.23 0.58 13.61
N ILE A 44 2.51 0.19 14.85
CA ILE A 44 2.51 -1.21 15.29
C ILE A 44 1.49 -1.32 16.42
N THR A 45 0.52 -2.22 16.31
CA THR A 45 -0.50 -2.40 17.36
C THR A 45 0.07 -3.08 18.59
N SER A 46 -0.66 -2.98 19.70
CA SER A 46 -0.29 -3.62 20.97
C SER A 46 -0.26 -5.15 20.85
N GLY A 47 -1.12 -5.76 20.03
CA GLY A 47 -1.10 -7.20 19.76
C GLY A 47 0.24 -7.67 19.20
N ILE A 48 0.78 -6.96 18.20
CA ILE A 48 2.11 -7.26 17.64
C ILE A 48 3.22 -6.98 18.64
N GLN A 49 3.14 -5.88 19.40
CA GLN A 49 4.14 -5.56 20.44
C GLN A 49 4.19 -6.64 21.54
N ALA A 50 3.05 -7.22 21.89
CA ALA A 50 2.94 -8.26 22.91
C ALA A 50 3.63 -9.59 22.52
N LEU A 51 3.85 -9.83 21.22
CA LEU A 51 4.64 -10.98 20.75
C LEU A 51 6.14 -10.85 21.06
N GLY A 52 6.59 -9.65 21.44
CA GLY A 52 7.96 -9.37 21.82
C GLY A 52 8.86 -8.91 20.67
N GLN A 53 10.04 -8.41 21.03
CA GLN A 53 10.93 -7.72 20.10
C GLN A 53 11.43 -8.61 18.95
N ALA A 54 11.72 -9.89 19.22
CA ALA A 54 12.19 -10.81 18.20
C ALA A 54 11.11 -11.07 17.13
N ALA A 55 9.87 -11.29 17.57
CA ALA A 55 8.72 -11.46 16.68
C ALA A 55 8.48 -10.19 15.85
N LEU A 56 8.51 -9.01 16.47
CA LEU A 56 8.37 -7.73 15.77
C LEU A 56 9.41 -7.57 14.64
N GLN A 57 10.69 -7.85 14.91
CA GLN A 57 11.72 -7.75 13.86
C GLN A 57 11.50 -8.77 12.73
N ALA A 58 11.14 -10.00 13.07
CA ALA A 58 10.82 -11.02 12.07
C ALA A 58 9.61 -10.62 11.22
N ILE A 59 8.56 -10.08 11.84
CA ILE A 59 7.37 -9.59 11.15
C ILE A 59 7.72 -8.42 10.23
N LEU A 60 8.51 -7.44 10.70
CA LEU A 60 8.96 -6.33 9.86
C LEU A 60 9.75 -6.81 8.63
N HIS A 61 10.60 -7.82 8.78
CA HIS A 61 11.31 -8.43 7.65
C HIS A 61 10.36 -9.13 6.69
N LYS A 62 9.36 -9.86 7.20
CA LYS A 62 8.33 -10.50 6.37
C LYS A 62 7.50 -9.47 5.62
N VAL A 63 7.09 -8.38 6.26
CA VAL A 63 6.38 -7.26 5.61
C VAL A 63 7.26 -6.64 4.53
N ALA A 64 8.54 -6.38 4.79
CA ALA A 64 9.45 -5.81 3.79
C ALA A 64 9.68 -6.73 2.58
N ALA A 65 9.66 -8.05 2.78
CA ALA A 65 9.89 -9.06 1.75
C ALA A 65 8.60 -9.58 1.09
N PHE A 66 7.42 -9.16 1.56
CA PHE A 66 6.14 -9.68 1.07
C PHE A 66 5.91 -9.24 -0.38
N ASP A 67 5.66 -10.22 -1.25
CA ASP A 67 5.46 -10.10 -2.70
C ASP A 67 4.21 -10.84 -3.21
N ALA A 68 3.46 -11.51 -2.33
CA ALA A 68 2.24 -12.24 -2.65
C ALA A 68 1.00 -11.31 -2.77
N PHE A 69 1.11 -10.30 -3.62
CA PHE A 69 0.03 -9.37 -3.98
C PHE A 69 -0.80 -9.96 -5.12
N GLU A 70 -1.88 -10.63 -4.78
CA GLU A 70 -2.73 -11.35 -5.72
C GLU A 70 -4.21 -11.30 -5.31
N GLY A 71 -5.09 -11.10 -6.30
CA GLY A 71 -6.54 -11.18 -6.09
C GLY A 71 -7.07 -10.14 -5.11
N ASP A 72 -7.69 -10.61 -4.03
CA ASP A 72 -8.47 -9.77 -3.11
C ASP A 72 -7.60 -8.90 -2.19
N ASN A 73 -6.30 -9.20 -2.03
CA ASN A 73 -5.40 -8.41 -1.19
C ASN A 73 -4.73 -7.24 -1.94
N ASP A 74 -4.89 -7.15 -3.26
CA ASP A 74 -4.35 -6.07 -4.08
C ASP A 74 -5.30 -5.66 -5.22
N PRO A 75 -6.56 -5.32 -4.92
CA PRO A 75 -7.57 -5.01 -5.95
C PRO A 75 -7.22 -3.78 -6.80
N HIS A 76 -6.32 -2.93 -6.30
CA HIS A 76 -5.88 -1.70 -6.95
C HIS A 76 -4.48 -1.80 -7.56
N GLY A 77 -3.75 -2.90 -7.33
CA GLY A 77 -2.37 -3.02 -7.78
C GLY A 77 -1.39 -2.12 -7.01
N GLU A 78 -1.77 -1.62 -5.84
CA GLU A 78 -1.08 -0.57 -5.11
C GLU A 78 -0.15 -1.12 -4.01
N HIS A 79 -0.20 -2.42 -3.70
CA HIS A 79 0.57 -3.03 -2.62
C HIS A 79 0.30 -2.40 -1.24
N ASP A 80 -0.95 -1.99 -1.01
CA ASP A 80 -1.38 -1.29 0.19
C ASP A 80 -1.97 -2.20 1.26
N PHE A 81 -2.17 -3.49 0.99
CA PHE A 81 -2.66 -4.47 1.96
C PHE A 81 -1.98 -5.83 1.79
N GLY A 82 -1.78 -6.55 2.89
CA GLY A 82 -1.31 -7.92 2.84
C GLY A 82 -1.50 -8.67 4.15
N ALA A 83 -1.48 -10.00 4.03
CA ALA A 83 -1.68 -10.93 5.13
C ALA A 83 -0.55 -11.96 5.16
N LEU A 84 0.00 -12.21 6.34
CA LEU A 84 1.09 -13.17 6.54
C LEU A 84 0.97 -13.88 7.89
N ASP A 85 1.61 -15.04 7.99
CA ASP A 85 1.65 -15.81 9.24
C ASP A 85 2.99 -15.65 9.97
N HIS A 86 2.95 -15.56 11.29
CA HIS A 86 4.12 -15.62 12.16
C HIS A 86 3.82 -16.44 13.41
N GLU A 87 4.44 -17.63 13.52
CA GLU A 87 4.35 -18.50 14.71
C GLU A 87 2.91 -18.78 15.17
N GLY A 88 2.00 -19.03 14.22
CA GLY A 88 0.58 -19.29 14.49
C GLY A 88 -0.26 -18.03 14.69
N SER A 89 0.32 -16.84 14.59
CA SER A 89 -0.39 -15.56 14.58
C SER A 89 -0.61 -15.10 13.15
N HIS A 90 -1.86 -14.81 12.80
CA HIS A 90 -2.22 -14.14 11.55
C HIS A 90 -1.96 -12.64 11.70
N VAL A 91 -1.16 -12.07 10.79
CA VAL A 91 -0.73 -10.67 10.80
C VAL A 91 -1.20 -10.01 9.52
N PHE A 92 -1.84 -8.85 9.65
CA PHE A 92 -2.14 -7.97 8.54
C PHE A 92 -1.20 -6.76 8.55
N PHE A 93 -0.89 -6.27 7.36
CA PHE A 93 -0.40 -4.92 7.19
C PHE A 93 -1.29 -4.17 6.22
N LYS A 94 -1.45 -2.87 6.44
CA LYS A 94 -2.10 -1.98 5.48
C LYS A 94 -1.42 -0.61 5.40
N ILE A 95 -1.58 0.09 4.30
CA ILE A 95 -1.11 1.45 4.09
C ILE A 95 -2.32 2.34 3.81
N ASP A 96 -2.62 3.22 4.75
CA ASP A 96 -3.66 4.23 4.58
C ASP A 96 -3.05 5.53 4.02
N TYR A 97 -3.80 6.22 3.15
CA TYR A 97 -3.41 7.49 2.54
C TYR A 97 -4.19 8.65 3.16
N TYR A 98 -3.52 9.45 3.99
CA TYR A 98 -4.10 10.64 4.58
C TYR A 98 -3.58 11.92 3.92
N ASP A 99 -4.30 13.03 4.12
CA ASP A 99 -3.71 14.35 3.97
C ASP A 99 -2.54 14.56 4.95
N LYS A 100 -1.80 15.66 4.80
CA LYS A 100 -0.64 15.95 5.65
C LYS A 100 -0.97 16.21 7.12
N GLN A 101 -2.25 16.42 7.45
CA GLN A 101 -2.71 16.66 8.82
C GLN A 101 -3.21 15.37 9.49
N LEU A 102 -3.31 14.26 8.76
CA LEU A 102 -3.85 12.98 9.22
C LEU A 102 -5.34 13.05 9.61
N GLU A 103 -6.10 13.97 9.00
CA GLU A 103 -7.52 14.20 9.34
C GLU A 103 -8.47 13.58 8.31
N HIS A 104 -8.07 13.60 7.04
CA HIS A 104 -8.87 13.15 5.91
C HIS A 104 -8.07 12.29 4.94
N GLY A 105 -8.76 11.65 3.99
CA GLY A 105 -8.10 10.93 2.90
C GLY A 105 -7.30 11.88 2.01
N SER A 106 -6.14 11.42 1.53
CA SER A 106 -5.29 12.23 0.66
C SER A 106 -6.00 12.55 -0.66
N PRO A 107 -5.87 13.78 -1.21
CA PRO A 107 -6.43 14.10 -2.51
C PRO A 107 -5.72 13.40 -3.68
N ASP A 108 -4.45 13.02 -3.51
CA ASP A 108 -3.73 12.24 -4.51
C ASP A 108 -2.65 11.35 -3.88
N PRO A 109 -2.95 10.06 -3.63
CA PRO A 109 -1.96 9.08 -3.19
C PRO A 109 -0.66 9.05 -4.00
N ALA A 110 -0.67 9.38 -5.30
CA ALA A 110 0.54 9.34 -6.11
C ALA A 110 1.54 10.49 -5.82
N ASP A 111 1.10 11.53 -5.11
CA ASP A 111 1.93 12.70 -4.78
C ASP A 111 2.35 12.70 -3.29
N PRO A 112 3.63 12.39 -2.99
CA PRO A 112 4.13 12.38 -1.61
C PRO A 112 4.18 13.78 -0.97
N HIS A 113 3.99 14.86 -1.71
CA HIS A 113 3.92 16.22 -1.15
C HIS A 113 2.57 16.53 -0.51
N VAL A 114 1.50 15.83 -0.89
CA VAL A 114 0.14 16.01 -0.34
C VAL A 114 -0.38 14.77 0.40
N THR A 115 0.30 13.63 0.31
CA THR A 115 -0.05 12.41 1.06
C THR A 115 0.85 12.17 2.26
N ALA A 116 0.26 11.88 3.41
CA ALA A 116 0.92 11.14 4.49
C ALA A 116 0.52 9.66 4.40
N ARG A 117 1.50 8.78 4.20
CA ARG A 117 1.29 7.32 4.19
C ARG A 117 1.48 6.76 5.58
N VAL A 118 0.58 5.88 6.01
CA VAL A 118 0.65 5.24 7.31
C VAL A 118 0.59 3.72 7.13
N LEU A 119 1.73 3.06 7.31
CA LEU A 119 1.82 1.60 7.36
C LEU A 119 1.43 1.12 8.76
N THR A 120 0.28 0.45 8.88
CA THR A 120 -0.14 -0.21 10.11
C THR A 120 0.14 -1.70 10.03
N ILE A 121 0.85 -2.26 11.01
CA ILE A 121 1.04 -3.71 11.18
C ILE A 121 0.32 -4.15 12.45
N MET A 122 -0.57 -5.14 12.29
CA MET A 122 -1.51 -5.58 13.31
C MET A 122 -1.79 -7.08 13.25
N LEU A 123 -2.28 -7.66 14.34
CA LEU A 123 -2.87 -8.99 14.29
C LEU A 123 -4.17 -8.95 13.49
N ALA A 124 -4.50 -10.03 12.80
CA ALA A 124 -5.74 -10.13 12.03
C ALA A 124 -7.00 -9.95 12.89
N LEU A 125 -6.93 -10.27 14.18
CA LEU A 125 -8.03 -10.08 15.15
C LEU A 125 -8.24 -8.62 15.58
N GLU A 126 -7.30 -7.73 15.26
CA GLU A 126 -7.35 -6.29 15.54
C GLU A 126 -7.88 -5.49 14.34
N TYR A 127 -8.18 -6.17 13.22
CA TYR A 127 -8.73 -5.60 11.99
C TYR A 127 -10.25 -5.83 11.92
#